data_AF-A0A0G2HCB8-F1
#
_entry.id   AF-A0A0G2HCB8-F1
#
_cell.length_a   1.000
_cell.length_b   1.000
_cell.length_c   1.000
_cell.angle_alpha   90.00
_cell.angle_beta   90.00
_cell.angle_gamma   90.00
#
_symmetry.space_group_name_H-M   'P 1'
#
loop_
_entity.id
_entity.type
_entity.pdbx_description
1 polymer ?
#
loop_
_entity_poly.entity_id
_entity_poly.type
_entity_poly.pdbx_seq_one_letter_code
_entity_poly.pdbx_strand_id
1 'polypeptide(L)'
;MFLTTTISDLIQIKPEEFEKSSIQAIKDAIHAKYANKVIQEVGLCICLRDILKSSEGLIGHVALEFFDDIFVPGPVNLFEGVK
;
A
#
# COMPACT_ATOMS: atom_id res chain seq x y z
N MET A 1 -10.68 13.81 6.07
CA MET A 1 -11.01 12.86 7.18
C MET A 1 -9.90 11.80 7.20
N PHE A 2 -10.00 10.64 7.85
CA PHE A 2 -9.05 9.53 7.61
C PHE A 2 -9.84 8.26 7.38
N LEU A 3 -9.45 7.47 6.36
CA LEU A 3 -10.07 6.19 6.04
C LEU A 3 -9.07 5.06 6.30
N THR A 4 -9.49 4.03 7.04
CA THR A 4 -8.72 2.79 7.17
C THR A 4 -9.14 1.82 6.06
N THR A 5 -8.20 1.46 5.20
CA THR A 5 -8.43 0.51 4.11
C THR A 5 -7.46 -0.66 4.24
N THR A 6 -7.97 -1.87 4.06
CA THR A 6 -7.15 -3.08 3.99
C THR A 6 -6.69 -3.30 2.55
N ILE A 7 -5.38 -3.39 2.36
CA ILE A 7 -4.77 -3.69 1.07
C ILE A 7 -4.10 -5.05 1.15
N SER A 8 -4.35 -5.85 0.11
CA SER A 8 -3.73 -7.15 -0.08
C SER A 8 -2.78 -7.04 -1.26
N ASP A 9 -1.47 -7.02 -1.00
CA ASP A 9 -0.49 -6.80 -2.04
C ASP A 9 0.84 -7.48 -1.72
N LEU A 10 1.51 -7.95 -2.77
CA LEU A 10 2.76 -8.68 -2.71
C LEU A 10 3.93 -7.70 -2.62
N ILE A 11 4.62 -7.75 -1.49
CA ILE A 11 5.78 -6.90 -1.23
C ILE A 11 6.99 -7.82 -1.07
N GLN A 12 7.93 -7.68 -2.00
CA GLN A 12 9.21 -8.40 -1.95
C GLN A 12 10.16 -7.67 -1.02
N ILE A 13 10.64 -8.39 0.00
CA ILE A 13 11.67 -7.90 0.92
C ILE A 13 13.02 -8.28 0.35
N LYS A 14 13.97 -7.33 0.32
CA LYS A 14 15.33 -7.64 -0.13
C LYS A 14 16.01 -8.56 0.87
N PRO A 15 16.86 -9.50 0.42
CA PRO A 15 17.61 -10.39 1.32
C PRO A 15 18.54 -9.63 2.28
N GLU A 16 18.96 -8.42 1.94
CA GLU A 16 19.74 -7.54 2.82
C GLU A 16 18.95 -7.04 4.04
N GLU A 17 17.62 -6.95 3.94
CA GLU A 17 16.74 -6.52 5.03
C GLU A 17 16.33 -7.68 5.95
N PHE A 18 16.66 -8.93 5.60
CA PHE A 18 16.42 -10.11 6.44
C PHE A 18 17.29 -10.15 7.71
N GLU A 19 18.35 -9.34 7.76
CA GLU A 19 19.16 -9.16 8.98
C GLU A 19 18.40 -8.38 10.06
N LYS A 20 17.38 -7.61 9.69
CA LYS A 20 16.49 -6.91 10.63
C LYS A 20 15.38 -7.84 11.11
N SER A 21 14.70 -7.45 12.19
CA SER A 21 13.49 -8.16 12.62
C SER A 21 12.46 -8.18 11.49
N SER A 22 11.84 -9.33 11.26
CA SER A 22 10.91 -9.54 10.13
C SER A 22 9.81 -8.47 10.09
N ILE A 23 9.33 -8.05 11.26
CA ILE A 23 8.33 -6.99 11.42
C ILE A 23 8.87 -5.63 10.94
N GLN A 24 10.11 -5.27 11.30
CA GLN A 24 10.71 -4.00 10.89
C GLN A 24 10.98 -3.98 9.39
N ALA A 25 11.52 -5.07 8.83
CA ALA A 25 11.76 -5.20 7.40
C ALA A 25 10.46 -5.08 6.59
N ILE A 26 9.38 -5.73 7.05
CA ILE A 26 8.04 -5.62 6.45
C ILE A 26 7.55 -4.16 6.48
N LYS A 27 7.67 -3.49 7.63
CA LYS A 27 7.25 -2.08 7.77
C LYS A 27 8.03 -1.17 6.83
N ASP A 28 9.34 -1.32 6.76
CA ASP A 28 10.22 -0.55 5.89
C ASP A 28 9.85 -0.78 4.40
N ALA A 29 9.58 -2.04 4.01
CA ALA A 29 9.21 -2.37 2.64
C ALA A 29 7.82 -1.83 2.25
N ILE A 30 6.82 -1.91 3.14
CA ILE A 30 5.50 -1.30 2.95
C ILE A 30 5.64 0.21 2.82
N HIS A 31 6.40 0.83 3.72
CA HIS A 31 6.65 2.26 3.71
C HIS A 31 7.33 2.67 2.40
N ALA A 32 8.37 1.96 1.95
CA ALA A 32 9.01 2.24 0.66
C ALA A 32 8.06 2.08 -0.54
N LYS A 33 7.10 1.15 -0.48
CA LYS A 33 6.14 0.92 -1.58
C LYS A 33 5.01 1.94 -1.59
N TYR A 34 4.51 2.34 -0.43
CA TYR A 34 3.26 3.10 -0.28
C TYR A 34 3.43 4.53 0.25
N ALA A 35 4.54 4.87 0.90
CA ALA A 35 4.76 6.22 1.41
C ALA A 35 4.62 7.26 0.31
N ASN A 36 3.83 8.31 0.60
CA ASN A 36 3.59 9.43 -0.29
C ASN A 36 3.06 9.04 -1.68
N LYS A 37 2.55 7.81 -1.81
CA LYS A 37 1.90 7.37 -3.04
C LYS A 37 0.40 7.60 -2.94
N VAL A 38 -0.14 8.11 -4.03
CA VAL A 38 -1.58 8.21 -4.20
C VAL A 38 -2.04 6.98 -4.97
N ILE A 39 -2.91 6.20 -4.33
CA ILE A 39 -3.56 5.05 -4.94
C ILE A 39 -4.89 5.53 -5.51
N GLN A 40 -5.16 5.17 -6.76
CA GLN A 40 -6.44 5.48 -7.41
C GLN A 40 -7.59 4.84 -6.64
N GLU A 41 -8.74 5.52 -6.60
CA GLU A 41 -9.95 5.09 -5.87
C GLU A 41 -9.85 5.04 -4.34
N VAL A 42 -8.65 5.20 -3.75
CA VAL A 42 -8.43 5.18 -2.29
C VAL A 42 -7.97 6.53 -1.75
N GLY A 43 -6.90 7.10 -2.32
CA GLY A 43 -6.34 8.39 -1.90
C GLY A 43 -4.85 8.32 -1.54
N LEU A 44 -4.38 9.30 -0.76
CA LEU A 44 -2.97 9.40 -0.35
C LEU A 44 -2.68 8.46 0.82
N CYS A 45 -1.73 7.53 0.67
CA CYS A 45 -1.28 6.71 1.79
C CYS A 45 -0.38 7.53 2.70
N ILE A 46 -0.74 7.61 3.98
CA ILE A 46 0.01 8.38 4.98
C ILE A 46 0.86 7.44 5.82
N CYS A 47 0.22 6.41 6.39
CA CYS A 47 0.84 5.54 7.39
C CYS A 47 0.32 4.10 7.30
N LEU A 48 1.17 3.15 7.69
CA LEU A 48 0.77 1.78 7.98
C LEU A 48 0.17 1.69 9.38
N ARG A 49 -1.05 1.17 9.48
CA ARG A 49 -1.75 1.00 10.75
C ARG A 49 -1.43 -0.34 11.39
N ASP A 50 -1.64 -1.43 10.65
CA ASP A 50 -1.44 -2.78 11.19
C ASP A 50 -1.12 -3.81 10.09
N ILE A 51 -0.42 -4.88 10.46
CA ILE A 51 -0.12 -6.02 9.58
C ILE A 51 -1.02 -7.18 10.01
N LEU A 52 -2.07 -7.44 9.24
CA LEU A 52 -3.07 -8.46 9.59
C LEU A 52 -2.56 -9.87 9.30
N LYS A 53 -1.79 -10.04 8.21
CA LYS A 53 -1.27 -11.36 7.82
C LYS A 53 0.02 -11.25 7.01
N SER A 54 1.07 -11.90 7.49
CA SER A 54 2.33 -12.12 6.77
C SER A 54 2.66 -13.61 6.72
N SER A 55 2.83 -14.16 5.52
CA SER A 55 3.42 -15.48 5.27
C SER A 55 4.92 -15.31 4.97
N GLU A 56 5.73 -16.38 5.03
CA GLU A 56 7.18 -16.39 4.80
C GLU A 56 7.61 -15.59 3.54
N GLY A 57 7.90 -14.30 3.71
CA GLY A 57 8.28 -13.39 2.63
C GLY A 57 7.12 -12.85 1.77
N LEU A 58 5.87 -13.18 2.10
CA LEU A 58 4.67 -12.73 1.39
C LEU A 58 3.74 -11.97 2.34
N ILE A 59 3.65 -10.66 2.17
CA ILE A 59 2.64 -9.85 2.86
C ILE A 59 1.31 -10.08 2.14
N GLY A 60 0.31 -10.57 2.87
CA GLY A 60 -0.99 -10.95 2.30
C GLY A 60 -2.06 -9.91 2.54
N HIS A 61 -2.09 -9.32 3.75
CA HIS A 61 -3.10 -8.35 4.15
C HIS A 61 -2.49 -7.34 5.12
N VAL A 62 -2.55 -6.05 4.77
CA VAL A 62 -2.13 -4.93 5.62
C VAL A 62 -3.25 -3.91 5.73
N ALA A 63 -3.40 -3.30 6.90
CA ALA A 63 -4.31 -2.19 7.13
C ALA A 63 -3.51 -0.89 7.04
N LEU A 64 -3.87 -0.04 6.08
CA LEU A 64 -3.25 1.27 5.85
C LEU A 64 -4.27 2.37 6.12
N GLU A 65 -3.80 3.52 6.59
CA GLU A 65 -4.62 4.72 6.76
C GLU A 65 -4.34 5.69 5.61
N PHE A 66 -5.42 6.08 4.91
CA PHE A 66 -5.40 6.97 3.77
C PHE A 66 -6.06 8.30 4.10
N PHE A 67 -5.53 9.37 3.48
CA PHE A 67 -6.18 10.67 3.45
C PHE A 67 -7.21 10.69 2.31
N ASP A 68 -8.49 10.77 2.65
CA ASP A 68 -9.61 10.77 1.69
C ASP A 68 -9.76 12.10 0.95
N ASP A 69 -9.27 13.20 1.52
CA ASP A 69 -9.38 14.53 0.90
C ASP A 69 -8.51 14.66 -0.38
N ILE A 70 -7.59 13.71 -0.62
CA ILE A 70 -6.85 13.60 -1.88
C ILE A 70 -7.57 12.56 -2.74
N PHE A 71 -8.69 12.98 -3.31
CA PHE A 71 -9.34 12.24 -4.39
C PHE A 71 -8.56 12.45 -5.68
N VAL A 72 -7.82 11.42 -6.13
CA VAL A 72 -7.34 11.39 -7.50
C VAL A 72 -8.42 10.74 -8.35
N PRO A 73 -9.15 11.51 -9.18
CA PRO A 73 -10.05 10.91 -10.14
C PRO A 73 -9.22 9.95 -10.99
N GLY A 74 -9.62 8.67 -11.01
CA GLY A 74 -9.06 7.72 -11.95
C GLY A 74 -9.26 8.23 -13.38
N PRO A 75 -8.45 7.78 -14.35
CA PRO A 75 -8.78 8.02 -15.74
C PRO A 75 -10.17 7.43 -15.99
N VAL A 76 -11.17 8.29 -16.15
CA VAL A 76 -12.38 7.96 -16.89
C VAL A 76 -11.85 7.42 -18.21
N ASN A 77 -12.07 6.15 -18.51
CA ASN A 77 -11.54 5.44 -19.68
C ASN A 77 -11.33 6.40 -20.88
N LEU A 78 -10.09 6.85 -21.11
CA LEU A 78 -9.71 7.66 -22.27
C LEU A 78 -9.59 6.75 -23.51
N PHE A 79 -10.49 5.76 -23.61
CA PHE A 79 -10.57 4.77 -24.69
C PHE A 79 -12.02 4.37 -25.02
N GLU A 80 -13.03 5.17 -24.67
CA GLU A 80 -14.30 5.16 -25.43
C GLU A 80 -14.26 6.27 -26.48
N GLY A 81 -13.38 6.05 -27.46
CA GLY A 81 -13.12 6.96 -28.56
C GLY A 81 -12.54 6.28 -29.79
N VAL A 82 -12.83 4.98 -30.01
CA VAL A 82 -12.75 4.25 -31.29
C VAL A 82 -13.65 3.01 -31.07
N LYS A 83 -14.88 2.93 -31.55
CA LYS A 83 -15.39 3.08 -32.92
C LYS A 83 -16.89 3.39 -32.86
#